data_AF-A0A543ILG1-F1
#
_entry.id   AF-A0A543ILG1-F1
#
_cell.length_a   1.000
_cell.length_b   1.000
_cell.length_c   1.000
_cell.angle_alpha   90.00
_cell.angle_beta   90.00
_cell.angle_gamma   90.00
#
_symmetry.space_group_name_H-M   'P 1'
#
loop_
_entity.id
_entity.type
_entity.pdbx_description
1 polymer ?
#
loop_
_entity_poly.entity_id
_entity_poly.type
_entity_poly.pdbx_seq_one_letter_code
_entity_poly.pdbx_strand_id
1 'polypeptide(L)'
;MVPYAEDDQEVFDVYGQPPGQQGQPPYGQPPQGPPPPVPPPMGAPVPPQPRKTPKVVLAVIGLAAVVFMGVVGVAIFQNVNGRVSGPLEADHCVDKSFAMDSGSRIPASERVDCDDPKAKAKVLKVTAKRTTAAFGMRSEPDCPEGTDGVTNVTITEGSTAHYEACVRNLEGPHPGDPGAGGALLSVGDCVSDGSFGFGKEKPCTGDDWYGKVIARVESEAACPAQTLETMKLRSFGGNVARPVLCLGPGGGVLANGDCITDPSFAVGGPKKAECDRPTAVAQVVGRVKSTAECPSEATHTMTAEGAFRPVMCLKKLRPTLSEKLRSLGG
;
A
#
# COMPACT_ATOMS: atom_id res chain seq x y z
N MET A 1 15.32 39.61 -3.44
CA MET A 1 16.48 40.07 -2.63
C MET A 1 16.47 39.22 -1.38
N VAL A 2 17.35 38.25 -1.13
CA VAL A 2 18.71 37.90 -1.59
C VAL A 2 18.76 36.37 -1.79
N PRO A 3 19.64 35.81 -2.65
CA PRO A 3 19.67 34.42 -3.10
C PRO A 3 20.88 33.61 -2.54
N TYR A 4 21.20 32.46 -3.18
CA TYR A 4 22.37 31.54 -3.07
C TYR A 4 22.13 30.25 -2.25
N ALA A 5 22.55 29.03 -2.66
CA ALA A 5 23.31 28.45 -3.79
C ALA A 5 22.97 26.91 -3.81
N GLU A 6 22.76 26.16 -4.89
CA GLU A 6 23.69 25.62 -5.92
C GLU A 6 25.09 25.21 -5.41
N ASP A 7 25.40 23.90 -5.36
CA ASP A 7 26.39 23.24 -6.24
C ASP A 7 26.68 21.75 -5.85
N ASP A 8 26.79 20.93 -6.90
CA ASP A 8 27.70 19.80 -7.19
C ASP A 8 27.88 18.62 -6.20
N GLN A 9 27.66 17.34 -6.58
CA GLN A 9 28.14 16.51 -7.71
C GLN A 9 29.58 15.96 -7.51
N GLU A 10 29.69 14.62 -7.56
CA GLU A 10 30.81 13.72 -7.93
C GLU A 10 30.90 12.49 -6.98
N VAL A 11 30.79 11.20 -7.37
CA VAL A 11 31.39 10.34 -8.44
C VAL A 11 32.60 9.53 -7.91
N PHE A 12 32.40 8.19 -7.86
CA PHE A 12 33.37 7.05 -7.94
C PHE A 12 34.41 6.90 -6.78
N ASP A 13 34.95 5.74 -6.35
CA ASP A 13 35.13 4.43 -6.96
C ASP A 13 35.59 3.36 -5.91
N VAL A 14 35.29 2.08 -6.20
CA VAL A 14 36.16 0.87 -6.20
C VAL A 14 37.10 0.50 -5.02
N TYR A 15 36.85 -0.72 -4.49
CA TYR A 15 37.72 -1.80 -3.97
C TYR A 15 38.89 -1.55 -2.99
N GLY A 16 38.96 -2.40 -1.94
CA GLY A 16 40.24 -2.76 -1.30
C GLY A 16 40.15 -3.38 0.11
N GLN A 17 40.30 -4.70 0.21
CA GLN A 17 40.50 -5.49 1.45
C GLN A 17 41.99 -5.45 1.90
N PRO A 18 42.38 -6.02 3.06
CA PRO A 18 43.09 -5.36 4.17
C PRO A 18 44.59 -5.75 4.28
N PRO A 19 45.31 -5.28 5.32
CA PRO A 19 46.04 -6.25 6.15
C PRO A 19 46.04 -5.92 7.66
N GLY A 20 46.43 -6.92 8.45
CA GLY A 20 46.24 -7.00 9.90
C GLY A 20 47.33 -6.37 10.78
N GLN A 21 47.14 -6.56 12.10
CA GLN A 21 48.11 -6.37 13.21
C GLN A 21 47.54 -7.14 14.42
N GLN A 22 48.07 -8.31 14.81
CA GLN A 22 49.23 -8.54 15.69
C GLN A 22 49.18 -7.85 17.07
N GLY A 23 48.76 -8.62 18.09
CA GLY A 23 49.59 -8.96 19.26
C GLY A 23 49.55 -8.05 20.48
N GLN A 24 49.02 -8.56 21.61
CA GLN A 24 49.54 -8.26 22.96
C GLN A 24 49.42 -9.49 23.91
N PRO A 25 50.44 -9.77 24.75
CA PRO A 25 50.58 -10.99 25.58
C PRO A 25 50.07 -10.86 27.04
N PRO A 26 50.04 -11.96 27.83
CA PRO A 26 49.30 -12.05 29.09
C PRO A 26 50.14 -11.79 30.35
N TYR A 27 49.54 -11.16 31.36
CA TYR A 27 49.97 -11.19 32.77
C TYR A 27 49.29 -12.40 33.43
N GLY A 28 49.87 -13.27 34.26
CA GLY A 28 51.03 -13.21 35.15
C GLY A 28 50.57 -13.76 36.52
N GLN A 29 50.75 -15.06 36.79
CA GLN A 29 50.38 -15.71 38.07
C GLN A 29 51.53 -15.60 39.10
N PRO A 30 51.24 -15.35 40.39
CA PRO A 30 52.25 -15.35 41.45
C PRO A 30 52.58 -16.75 42.03
N PRO A 31 53.72 -16.89 42.76
CA PRO A 31 54.43 -18.15 42.99
C PRO A 31 53.89 -19.02 44.12
N GLN A 32 54.08 -20.33 43.97
CA GLN A 32 53.75 -21.38 44.94
C GLN A 32 54.77 -21.43 46.10
N GLY A 33 54.27 -21.43 47.33
CA GLY A 33 55.07 -21.65 48.55
C GLY A 33 55.35 -23.14 48.83
N PRO A 34 56.34 -23.44 49.69
CA PRO A 34 56.82 -24.81 49.93
C PRO A 34 55.80 -25.68 50.71
N PRO A 35 55.80 -27.01 50.48
CA PRO A 35 54.85 -27.92 51.10
C PRO A 35 55.17 -28.22 52.58
N PRO A 36 54.16 -28.43 53.43
CA PRO A 36 54.34 -28.88 54.82
C PRO A 36 54.66 -30.39 54.93
N PRO A 37 55.25 -30.83 56.06
CA PRO A 37 55.75 -32.20 56.26
C PRO A 37 54.65 -33.25 56.49
N VAL A 38 55.00 -34.49 56.12
CA VAL A 38 54.18 -35.71 56.13
C VAL A 38 54.03 -36.29 57.56
N PRO A 39 52.81 -36.61 58.03
CA PRO A 39 52.59 -37.43 59.23
C PRO A 39 52.56 -38.96 58.92
N PRO A 40 52.82 -39.82 59.91
CA PRO A 40 53.09 -41.27 59.76
C PRO A 40 51.86 -42.13 59.41
N PRO A 41 52.06 -43.40 58.99
CA PRO A 41 51.04 -44.19 58.32
C PRO A 41 50.14 -45.03 59.25
N MET A 42 48.95 -45.29 58.71
CA MET A 42 48.09 -46.47 58.86
C MET A 42 47.23 -46.67 60.13
N GLY A 43 45.91 -46.61 59.90
CA GLY A 43 44.89 -47.43 60.57
C GLY A 43 43.93 -48.00 59.51
N ALA A 44 43.61 -49.28 59.63
CA ALA A 44 42.85 -50.09 58.65
C ALA A 44 41.38 -49.63 58.45
N PRO A 45 40.75 -49.95 57.29
CA PRO A 45 39.45 -49.39 56.90
C PRO A 45 38.27 -50.01 57.65
N VAL A 46 37.35 -49.15 58.11
CA VAL A 46 36.03 -49.53 58.61
C VAL A 46 35.05 -49.59 57.42
N PRO A 47 34.26 -50.66 57.24
CA PRO A 47 33.33 -50.77 56.12
C PRO A 47 32.22 -49.71 56.20
N PRO A 48 31.82 -49.06 55.08
CA PRO A 48 30.75 -48.08 55.08
C PRO A 48 29.41 -48.76 55.33
N GLN A 49 28.67 -48.25 56.32
CA GLN A 49 27.28 -48.62 56.54
C GLN A 49 26.39 -48.06 55.43
N PRO A 50 25.45 -48.84 54.87
CA PRO A 50 24.52 -48.37 53.85
C PRO A 50 23.56 -47.33 54.44
N ARG A 51 23.78 -46.05 54.12
CA ARG A 51 22.82 -44.98 54.39
C ARG A 51 21.60 -45.21 53.51
N LYS A 52 20.50 -45.65 54.13
CA LYS A 52 19.17 -45.67 53.52
C LYS A 52 18.82 -44.23 53.12
N THR A 53 18.80 -43.93 51.83
CA THR A 53 18.24 -42.69 51.31
C THR A 53 16.78 -42.61 51.77
N PRO A 54 16.39 -41.57 52.53
CA PRO A 54 15.01 -41.45 52.98
C PRO A 54 14.12 -41.29 51.75
N LYS A 55 13.05 -42.10 51.68
CA LYS A 55 12.08 -42.13 50.55
C LYS A 55 11.52 -40.75 50.18
N VAL A 56 11.58 -39.78 51.10
CA VAL A 56 11.20 -38.38 50.90
C VAL A 56 12.11 -37.66 49.90
N VAL A 57 13.42 -37.93 49.88
CA VAL A 57 14.36 -37.26 48.95
C VAL A 57 14.16 -37.75 47.51
N LEU A 58 13.86 -39.04 47.32
CA LEU A 58 13.49 -39.59 46.01
C LEU A 58 12.14 -39.04 45.52
N ALA A 59 11.17 -38.85 46.42
CA ALA A 59 9.88 -38.26 46.08
C ALA A 59 10.01 -36.78 45.66
N VAL A 60 10.86 -35.99 46.35
CA VAL A 60 11.10 -34.58 46.00
C VAL A 60 11.83 -34.44 44.67
N ILE A 61 12.83 -35.28 44.38
CA ILE A 61 13.54 -35.28 43.09
C ILE A 61 12.59 -35.71 41.96
N GLY A 62 11.75 -36.72 42.17
CA GLY A 62 10.73 -37.14 41.21
C GLY A 62 9.71 -36.04 40.92
N LEU A 63 9.23 -35.35 41.95
CA LEU A 63 8.29 -34.23 41.80
C LEU A 63 8.94 -33.04 41.06
N ALA A 64 10.19 -32.71 41.40
CA ALA A 64 10.94 -31.65 40.72
C ALA A 64 11.18 -31.97 39.24
N ALA A 65 11.50 -33.22 38.90
CA ALA A 65 11.67 -33.65 37.51
C ALA A 65 10.35 -33.59 36.72
N VAL A 66 9.22 -33.97 37.33
CA VAL A 66 7.89 -33.87 36.69
C VAL A 66 7.46 -32.41 36.50
N VAL A 67 7.71 -31.55 37.49
CA VAL A 67 7.44 -30.11 37.36
C VAL A 67 8.35 -29.49 36.31
N PHE A 68 9.63 -29.83 36.28
CA PHE A 68 10.57 -29.29 35.29
C PHE A 68 10.23 -29.77 33.86
N MET A 69 9.92 -31.05 33.67
CA MET A 69 9.45 -31.59 32.39
C MET A 69 8.09 -31.01 31.99
N GLY A 70 7.20 -30.72 32.95
CA GLY A 70 5.94 -30.03 32.71
C GLY A 70 6.14 -28.58 32.28
N VAL A 71 7.03 -27.84 32.94
CA VAL A 71 7.34 -26.43 32.61
C VAL A 71 8.08 -26.33 31.27
N VAL A 72 9.07 -27.19 31.04
CA VAL A 72 9.78 -27.26 29.75
C VAL A 72 8.84 -27.74 28.64
N GLY A 73 7.98 -28.72 28.92
CA GLY A 73 6.95 -29.18 27.99
C GLY A 73 5.94 -28.09 27.62
N VAL A 74 5.49 -27.29 28.59
CA VAL A 74 4.59 -26.14 28.36
C VAL A 74 5.30 -25.01 27.61
N ALA A 75 6.55 -24.70 27.95
CA ALA A 75 7.35 -23.68 27.25
C ALA A 75 7.63 -24.10 25.80
N ILE A 76 7.95 -25.37 25.55
CA ILE A 76 8.12 -25.90 24.19
C ILE A 76 6.77 -25.89 23.46
N PHE A 77 5.67 -26.35 24.08
CA PHE A 77 4.34 -26.37 23.45
C PHE A 77 3.79 -24.97 23.10
N GLN A 78 4.15 -23.95 23.89
CA GLN A 78 3.87 -22.55 23.57
C GLN A 78 4.73 -22.03 22.41
N ASN A 79 5.94 -22.58 22.23
CA ASN A 79 6.86 -22.19 21.16
C ASN A 79 6.60 -22.94 19.84
N VAL A 80 6.02 -24.16 19.87
CA VAL A 80 5.74 -24.95 18.63
C VAL A 80 4.37 -24.60 18.01
N ASN A 81 3.43 -24.08 18.81
CA ASN A 81 2.16 -23.59 18.29
C ASN A 81 2.22 -22.07 18.21
N GLY A 82 2.84 -21.54 17.15
CA GLY A 82 2.99 -20.12 16.78
C GLY A 82 1.68 -19.32 16.70
N ARG A 83 0.91 -19.34 17.79
CA ARG A 83 -0.30 -18.58 18.00
C ARG A 83 0.14 -17.17 18.24
N VAL A 84 0.19 -16.41 17.14
CA VAL A 84 0.43 -14.99 17.16
C VAL A 84 -0.65 -14.36 18.05
N SER A 85 -0.29 -14.10 19.30
CA SER A 85 -1.22 -13.69 20.35
C SER A 85 -1.45 -12.18 20.30
N GLY A 86 -2.56 -11.72 20.87
CA GLY A 86 -2.90 -10.30 20.96
C GLY A 86 -3.66 -9.75 19.74
N PRO A 87 -3.97 -8.43 19.76
CA PRO A 87 -4.72 -7.77 18.71
C PRO A 87 -3.95 -7.74 17.37
N LEU A 88 -4.68 -7.56 16.27
CA LEU A 88 -4.06 -7.22 14.99
C LEU A 88 -3.56 -5.78 15.04
N GLU A 89 -2.38 -5.53 14.48
CA GLU A 89 -1.70 -4.24 14.44
C GLU A 89 -1.01 -4.11 13.09
N ALA A 90 -0.50 -2.91 12.78
CA ALA A 90 0.37 -2.72 11.62
C ALA A 90 1.62 -3.62 11.72
N ASP A 91 2.22 -3.91 10.57
CA ASP A 91 3.40 -4.77 10.40
C ASP A 91 3.19 -6.27 10.66
N HIS A 92 2.01 -6.70 11.14
CA HIS A 92 1.66 -8.12 11.20
C HIS A 92 1.36 -8.71 9.83
N CYS A 93 1.51 -10.04 9.67
CA CYS A 93 1.30 -10.72 8.40
C CYS A 93 0.03 -11.56 8.36
N VAL A 94 -0.48 -11.75 7.14
CA VAL A 94 -1.65 -12.57 6.83
C VAL A 94 -1.37 -13.56 5.71
N ASP A 95 -2.17 -14.62 5.65
CA ASP A 95 -1.98 -15.78 4.76
C ASP A 95 -2.47 -15.59 3.31
N LYS A 96 -3.09 -14.44 2.99
CA LYS A 96 -3.63 -14.14 1.66
C LYS A 96 -2.84 -13.06 0.93
N SER A 97 -2.71 -13.25 -0.38
CA SER A 97 -2.29 -12.22 -1.33
C SER A 97 -3.50 -11.67 -2.08
N PHE A 98 -3.30 -10.51 -2.71
CA PHE A 98 -4.34 -9.75 -3.41
C PHE A 98 -3.91 -9.56 -4.86
N ALA A 99 -4.76 -10.03 -5.77
CA ALA A 99 -4.55 -9.92 -7.21
C ALA A 99 -5.40 -8.76 -7.77
N MET A 100 -5.08 -8.33 -8.99
CA MET A 100 -5.72 -7.19 -9.66
C MET A 100 -7.24 -7.33 -9.89
N ASP A 101 -7.80 -8.51 -9.68
CA ASP A 101 -9.19 -8.89 -9.94
C ASP A 101 -9.90 -9.46 -8.71
N SER A 102 -9.36 -9.27 -7.50
CA SER A 102 -10.03 -9.71 -6.27
C SER A 102 -11.33 -8.92 -6.11
N GLY A 103 -12.41 -9.50 -6.62
CA GLY A 103 -13.68 -8.85 -6.88
C GLY A 103 -14.36 -8.29 -5.62
N SER A 104 -15.62 -7.90 -5.77
CA SER A 104 -16.43 -7.09 -4.83
C SER A 104 -16.62 -7.64 -3.39
N ARG A 105 -15.86 -8.63 -2.95
CA ARG A 105 -15.91 -9.25 -1.62
C ARG A 105 -14.54 -9.21 -0.96
N ILE A 106 -14.48 -8.54 0.20
CA ILE A 106 -13.33 -8.54 1.11
C ILE A 106 -13.04 -9.99 1.55
N PRO A 107 -11.87 -10.56 1.23
CA PRO A 107 -11.51 -11.91 1.64
C PRO A 107 -11.38 -12.03 3.16
N ALA A 108 -11.50 -13.25 3.66
CA ALA A 108 -11.13 -13.59 5.03
C ALA A 108 -9.69 -14.12 5.03
N SER A 109 -8.87 -13.57 5.92
CA SER A 109 -7.48 -14.00 6.12
C SER A 109 -7.24 -14.37 7.58
N GLU A 110 -6.21 -15.17 7.82
CA GLU A 110 -5.71 -15.53 9.13
C GLU A 110 -4.42 -14.76 9.43
N ARG A 111 -4.23 -14.39 10.69
CA ARG A 111 -2.95 -13.82 11.14
C ARG A 111 -1.92 -14.94 11.24
N VAL A 112 -0.77 -14.74 10.61
CA VAL A 112 0.36 -15.66 10.63
C VAL A 112 1.62 -14.93 11.08
N ASP A 113 2.65 -15.68 11.47
CA ASP A 113 3.96 -15.10 11.70
C ASP A 113 4.55 -14.62 10.35
N CYS A 114 5.30 -13.52 10.35
CA CYS A 114 5.81 -12.97 9.09
C CYS A 114 6.92 -13.82 8.47
N ASP A 115 7.61 -14.61 9.28
CA ASP A 115 8.61 -15.58 8.82
C ASP A 115 7.98 -16.92 8.39
N ASP A 116 6.66 -17.09 8.57
CA ASP A 116 5.95 -18.29 8.09
C ASP A 116 5.91 -18.29 6.55
N PRO A 117 6.24 -19.40 5.88
CA PRO A 117 6.13 -19.50 4.41
C PRO A 117 4.71 -19.25 3.87
N LYS A 118 3.68 -19.31 4.73
CA LYS A 118 2.31 -18.94 4.42
C LYS A 118 2.05 -17.44 4.45
N ALA A 119 2.94 -16.62 5.01
CA ALA A 119 2.80 -15.17 4.96
C ALA A 119 2.78 -14.70 3.50
N LYS A 120 1.77 -13.89 3.15
CA LYS A 120 1.57 -13.38 1.79
C LYS A 120 1.38 -11.87 1.73
N ALA A 121 0.87 -11.25 2.79
CA ALA A 121 0.72 -9.81 2.87
C ALA A 121 0.99 -9.29 4.27
N LYS A 122 1.45 -8.04 4.36
CA LYS A 122 1.69 -7.28 5.58
C LYS A 122 0.56 -6.28 5.82
N VAL A 123 0.11 -6.15 7.06
CA VAL A 123 -0.87 -5.16 7.49
C VAL A 123 -0.23 -3.77 7.49
N LEU A 124 -0.83 -2.85 6.75
CA LEU A 124 -0.46 -1.43 6.75
C LEU A 124 -1.25 -0.66 7.80
N LYS A 125 -2.56 -0.93 7.92
CA LYS A 125 -3.46 -0.22 8.82
C LYS A 125 -4.66 -1.09 9.18
N VAL A 126 -5.03 -1.10 10.45
CA VAL A 126 -6.31 -1.66 10.91
C VAL A 126 -7.35 -0.54 10.88
N THR A 127 -8.43 -0.72 10.11
CA THR A 127 -9.43 0.32 9.87
C THR A 127 -10.65 0.17 10.76
N ALA A 128 -10.98 -1.06 11.16
CA ALA A 128 -12.06 -1.31 12.09
C ALA A 128 -11.90 -2.65 12.83
N LYS A 129 -12.48 -2.73 14.03
CA LYS A 129 -12.79 -4.00 14.70
C LYS A 129 -14.29 -4.23 14.63
N ARG A 130 -14.71 -5.39 14.14
CA ARG A 130 -16.12 -5.72 13.92
C ARG A 130 -16.46 -7.04 14.59
N THR A 131 -17.66 -7.14 15.14
CA THR A 131 -18.16 -8.32 15.88
C THR A 131 -19.13 -9.19 15.07
N THR A 132 -19.53 -8.73 13.90
CA THR A 132 -20.34 -9.47 12.91
C THR A 132 -19.86 -9.09 11.52
N ALA A 133 -19.75 -10.08 10.62
CA ALA A 133 -19.45 -9.80 9.21
C ALA A 133 -20.63 -8.99 8.66
N ALA A 134 -20.51 -7.67 8.63
CA ALA A 134 -21.51 -6.81 8.03
C ALA A 134 -21.53 -7.15 6.52
N PHE A 135 -22.50 -7.98 6.13
CA PHE A 135 -22.84 -8.27 4.75
C PHE A 135 -23.72 -7.12 4.24
N GLY A 136 -23.05 -6.10 3.73
CA GLY A 136 -23.66 -4.95 3.06
C GLY A 136 -22.60 -4.26 2.20
N MET A 137 -23.01 -3.53 1.16
CA MET A 137 -22.12 -2.66 0.39
C MET A 137 -21.42 -1.71 1.37
N ARG A 138 -20.11 -1.88 1.53
CA ARG A 138 -19.31 -1.10 2.46
C ARG A 138 -18.76 0.12 1.75
N SER A 139 -18.65 1.22 2.47
CA SER A 139 -17.80 2.32 2.07
C SER A 139 -16.35 1.84 2.04
N GLU A 140 -15.61 2.31 1.04
CA GLU A 140 -14.19 2.02 0.93
C GLU A 140 -13.47 2.50 2.21
N PRO A 141 -12.71 1.62 2.88
CA PRO A 141 -12.04 1.99 4.11
C PRO A 141 -10.91 3.00 3.84
N ASP A 142 -10.60 3.83 4.83
CA ASP A 142 -9.53 4.82 4.75
C ASP A 142 -8.15 4.16 4.84
N CYS A 143 -7.73 3.56 3.73
CA CYS A 143 -6.44 2.91 3.59
C CYS A 143 -5.33 3.89 3.19
N PRO A 144 -4.08 3.64 3.62
CA PRO A 144 -2.92 4.38 3.13
C PRO A 144 -2.62 4.06 1.66
N GLU A 145 -1.86 4.93 1.00
CA GLU A 145 -1.36 4.72 -0.36
C GLU A 145 -0.51 3.43 -0.44
N GLY A 146 -0.49 2.76 -1.59
CA GLY A 146 0.24 1.50 -1.78
C GLY A 146 -0.47 0.27 -1.22
N THR A 147 -1.74 0.40 -0.80
CA THR A 147 -2.55 -0.74 -0.32
C THR A 147 -2.93 -1.65 -1.47
N ASP A 148 -2.48 -2.91 -1.43
CA ASP A 148 -2.80 -3.93 -2.45
C ASP A 148 -4.19 -4.54 -2.25
N GLY A 149 -4.75 -4.45 -1.04
CA GLY A 149 -6.10 -4.91 -0.79
C GLY A 149 -6.62 -4.66 0.62
N VAL A 150 -7.88 -5.01 0.82
CA VAL A 150 -8.57 -4.95 2.11
C VAL A 150 -8.98 -6.36 2.49
N THR A 151 -8.77 -6.77 3.74
CA THR A 151 -9.17 -8.08 4.24
C THR A 151 -9.84 -8.00 5.61
N ASN A 152 -10.70 -8.97 5.89
CA ASN A 152 -11.14 -9.26 7.25
C ASN A 152 -10.21 -10.31 7.85
N VAL A 153 -9.56 -10.00 8.97
CA VAL A 153 -8.60 -10.89 9.63
C VAL A 153 -9.24 -11.46 10.89
N THR A 154 -9.28 -12.79 10.97
CA THR A 154 -9.74 -13.52 12.15
C THR A 154 -8.53 -13.92 13.00
N ILE A 155 -8.54 -13.57 14.29
CA ILE A 155 -7.44 -13.87 15.23
C ILE A 155 -7.64 -15.22 15.93
N THR A 156 -8.87 -15.73 15.95
CA THR A 156 -9.20 -17.00 16.60
C THR A 156 -10.20 -17.75 15.76
N GLU A 157 -9.84 -18.98 15.38
CA GLU A 157 -10.71 -19.89 14.63
C GLU A 157 -12.08 -20.02 15.32
N GLY A 158 -13.17 -19.78 14.58
CA GLY A 158 -14.54 -19.77 15.10
C GLY A 158 -15.00 -18.49 15.80
N SER A 159 -14.16 -17.45 15.91
CA SER A 159 -14.57 -16.14 16.42
C SER A 159 -15.40 -15.35 15.41
N THR A 160 -16.47 -14.70 15.87
CA THR A 160 -17.25 -13.75 15.05
C THR A 160 -16.58 -12.37 14.96
N ALA A 161 -15.59 -12.12 15.83
CA ALA A 161 -14.82 -10.88 15.84
C ALA A 161 -13.67 -10.92 14.83
N HIS A 162 -13.65 -9.95 13.93
CA HIS A 162 -12.60 -9.77 12.92
C HIS A 162 -12.13 -8.33 12.87
N TYR A 163 -10.91 -8.15 12.38
CA TYR A 163 -10.31 -6.86 12.11
C TYR A 163 -10.37 -6.59 10.60
N GLU A 164 -10.89 -5.45 10.19
CA GLU A 164 -10.74 -4.98 8.83
C GLU A 164 -9.38 -4.29 8.71
N ALA A 165 -8.58 -4.69 7.73
CA ALA A 165 -7.22 -4.23 7.56
C ALA A 165 -6.87 -3.98 6.09
N CYS A 166 -6.14 -2.90 5.86
CA CYS A 166 -5.45 -2.58 4.62
C CYS A 166 -4.12 -3.31 4.62
N VAL A 167 -3.80 -3.99 3.53
CA VAL A 167 -2.63 -4.85 3.45
C VAL A 167 -1.85 -4.59 2.16
N ARG A 168 -0.56 -4.90 2.20
CA ARG A 168 0.34 -4.90 1.06
C ARG A 168 0.94 -6.28 0.90
N ASN A 169 0.95 -6.83 -0.31
CA ASN A 169 1.58 -8.11 -0.59
C ASN A 169 3.07 -8.06 -0.17
N LEU A 170 3.60 -9.18 0.31
CA LEU A 170 5.04 -9.30 0.61
C LEU A 170 5.87 -9.45 -0.67
N GLU A 171 5.26 -10.03 -1.70
CA GLU A 171 5.84 -10.27 -3.01
C GLU A 171 4.91 -9.68 -4.09
N GLY A 172 5.47 -9.31 -5.24
CA GLY A 172 4.68 -8.81 -6.36
C GLY A 172 3.70 -9.85 -6.93
N PRO A 173 2.69 -9.42 -7.70
CA PRO A 173 2.42 -8.04 -8.10
C PRO A 173 1.77 -7.20 -6.98
N HIS A 174 2.01 -5.88 -7.02
CA HIS A 174 1.43 -4.90 -6.09
C HIS A 174 0.35 -4.08 -6.80
N PRO A 175 -0.92 -4.52 -6.82
CA PRO A 175 -2.00 -3.76 -7.46
C PRO A 175 -2.23 -2.38 -6.85
N GLY A 176 -1.78 -2.12 -5.62
CA GLY A 176 -1.86 -0.80 -4.99
C GLY A 176 -0.78 0.18 -5.43
N ASP A 177 0.14 -0.23 -6.31
CA ASP A 177 1.15 0.68 -6.86
C ASP A 177 0.53 1.65 -7.85
N PRO A 178 0.92 2.95 -7.84
CA PRO A 178 0.32 3.97 -8.69
C PRO A 178 0.23 3.58 -10.17
N GLY A 179 -1.01 3.44 -10.66
CA GLY A 179 -1.30 3.12 -12.05
C GLY A 179 -1.12 1.65 -12.45
N ALA A 180 -0.89 0.75 -11.49
CA ALA A 180 -0.85 -0.69 -11.72
C ALA A 180 -2.26 -1.26 -11.97
N GLY A 181 -3.29 -0.72 -11.31
CA GLY A 181 -4.66 -1.18 -11.44
C GLY A 181 -5.02 -2.29 -10.44
N GLY A 182 -6.29 -2.29 -10.00
CA GLY A 182 -6.92 -3.46 -9.38
C GLY A 182 -7.04 -3.43 -7.85
N ALA A 183 -6.75 -2.29 -7.22
CA ALA A 183 -6.90 -2.08 -5.78
C ALA A 183 -7.78 -0.84 -5.49
N LEU A 184 -7.35 -0.02 -4.52
CA LEU A 184 -8.07 1.17 -4.06
C LEU A 184 -7.53 2.42 -4.76
N LEU A 185 -8.43 3.28 -5.23
CA LEU A 185 -8.05 4.51 -5.92
C LEU A 185 -7.24 5.48 -5.04
N SER A 186 -6.02 5.71 -5.49
CA SER A 186 -4.97 6.51 -4.87
C SER A 186 -4.37 7.51 -5.86
N VAL A 187 -3.46 8.36 -5.37
CA VAL A 187 -2.76 9.32 -6.25
C VAL A 187 -1.86 8.56 -7.22
N GLY A 188 -1.94 8.95 -8.49
CA GLY A 188 -1.19 8.36 -9.59
C GLY A 188 -1.95 7.29 -10.37
N ASP A 189 -3.10 6.83 -9.86
CA ASP A 189 -3.93 5.83 -10.52
C ASP A 189 -4.71 6.38 -11.70
N CYS A 190 -5.10 5.50 -12.60
CA CYS A 190 -5.97 5.83 -13.72
C CYS A 190 -7.39 5.31 -13.46
N VAL A 191 -8.40 6.13 -13.72
CA VAL A 191 -9.81 5.78 -13.53
C VAL A 191 -10.51 5.52 -14.85
N SER A 192 -11.44 4.57 -14.89
CA SER A 192 -12.36 4.41 -16.01
C SER A 192 -13.37 5.56 -16.11
N ASP A 193 -13.97 5.75 -17.28
CA ASP A 193 -15.11 6.65 -17.53
C ASP A 193 -16.39 6.05 -16.90
N GLY A 194 -16.44 6.05 -15.57
CA GLY A 194 -17.56 5.48 -14.84
C GLY A 194 -18.87 6.19 -15.16
N SER A 195 -19.64 5.65 -16.13
CA SER A 195 -21.05 5.96 -16.28
C SER A 195 -21.68 5.74 -14.90
N PHE A 196 -22.19 6.83 -14.28
CA PHE A 196 -22.83 6.86 -12.97
C PHE A 196 -21.93 6.97 -11.71
N GLY A 197 -20.69 7.44 -11.79
CA GLY A 197 -19.92 7.86 -10.59
C GLY A 197 -19.30 6.71 -9.80
N PHE A 198 -19.04 5.60 -10.48
CA PHE A 198 -18.35 4.41 -9.95
C PHE A 198 -16.98 4.24 -10.58
N GLY A 199 -16.20 5.33 -10.70
CA GLY A 199 -14.84 5.26 -11.25
C GLY A 199 -14.10 4.06 -10.68
N LYS A 200 -13.68 3.13 -11.54
CA LYS A 200 -12.88 1.97 -11.15
C LYS A 200 -11.44 2.26 -11.53
N GLU A 201 -10.53 1.79 -10.70
CA GLU A 201 -9.12 1.79 -11.05
C GLU A 201 -8.89 0.95 -12.31
N LYS A 202 -8.01 1.45 -13.18
CA LYS A 202 -7.47 0.75 -14.34
C LYS A 202 -5.96 0.97 -14.42
N PRO A 203 -5.23 0.02 -15.03
CA PRO A 203 -3.85 0.25 -15.39
C PRO A 203 -3.70 1.49 -16.29
N CYS A 204 -2.70 2.32 -16.04
CA CYS A 204 -2.43 3.53 -16.84
C CYS A 204 -1.80 3.24 -18.21
N THR A 205 -1.38 2.00 -18.47
CA THR A 205 -0.74 1.57 -19.72
C THR A 205 -1.73 1.22 -20.83
N GLY A 206 -3.01 1.06 -20.50
CA GLY A 206 -4.07 0.85 -21.50
C GLY A 206 -4.52 2.14 -22.17
N ASP A 207 -5.28 2.01 -23.26
CA ASP A 207 -5.83 3.16 -23.99
C ASP A 207 -7.24 3.59 -23.50
N ASP A 208 -7.81 2.85 -22.55
CA ASP A 208 -9.24 2.90 -22.18
C ASP A 208 -9.49 3.40 -20.75
N TRP A 209 -8.59 4.25 -20.24
CA TRP A 209 -8.78 5.01 -19.01
C TRP A 209 -9.16 6.46 -19.31
N TYR A 210 -9.93 7.04 -18.39
CA TYR A 210 -10.50 8.37 -18.52
C TYR A 210 -9.59 9.45 -17.98
N GLY A 211 -9.12 9.34 -16.73
CA GLY A 211 -8.30 10.39 -16.13
C GLY A 211 -7.33 9.83 -15.10
N LYS A 212 -6.27 10.60 -14.84
CA LYS A 212 -5.25 10.26 -13.85
C LYS A 212 -5.57 10.98 -12.54
N VAL A 213 -5.65 10.25 -11.44
CA VAL A 213 -5.86 10.82 -10.11
C VAL A 213 -4.59 11.54 -9.69
N ILE A 214 -4.70 12.84 -9.42
CA ILE A 214 -3.59 13.66 -8.92
C ILE A 214 -3.79 14.08 -7.45
N ALA A 215 -5.02 13.94 -6.95
CA ALA A 215 -5.35 14.08 -5.53
C ALA A 215 -6.70 13.40 -5.26
N ARG A 216 -6.88 12.97 -4.00
CA ARG A 216 -8.15 12.46 -3.48
C ARG A 216 -8.49 13.22 -2.19
N VAL A 217 -9.61 13.93 -2.21
CA VAL A 217 -9.93 14.97 -1.21
C VAL A 217 -11.39 14.91 -0.75
N GLU A 218 -11.68 15.61 0.35
CA GLU A 218 -13.03 15.67 0.92
C GLU A 218 -14.03 16.48 0.09
N SER A 219 -13.55 17.49 -0.64
CA SER A 219 -14.40 18.36 -1.46
C SER A 219 -13.65 18.93 -2.67
N GLU A 220 -14.37 19.30 -3.73
CA GLU A 220 -13.78 19.86 -4.96
C GLU A 220 -12.97 21.14 -4.70
N ALA A 221 -13.31 21.91 -3.66
CA ALA A 221 -12.56 23.11 -3.28
C ALA A 221 -11.13 22.80 -2.78
N ALA A 222 -10.87 21.58 -2.31
CA ALA A 222 -9.56 21.15 -1.86
C ALA A 222 -8.69 20.58 -2.99
N CYS A 223 -9.21 20.50 -4.22
CA CYS A 223 -8.43 20.02 -5.36
C CYS A 223 -7.26 20.96 -5.69
N PRO A 224 -6.07 20.41 -6.00
CA PRO A 224 -4.91 21.21 -6.45
C PRO A 224 -5.22 22.06 -7.68
N ALA A 225 -4.51 23.18 -7.85
CA ALA A 225 -4.77 24.13 -8.94
C ALA A 225 -4.66 23.49 -10.35
N GLN A 226 -3.77 22.51 -10.53
CA GLN A 226 -3.57 21.78 -11.78
C GLN A 226 -4.68 20.76 -12.12
N THR A 227 -5.69 20.61 -11.26
CA THR A 227 -6.86 19.76 -11.51
C THR A 227 -7.63 20.26 -12.72
N LEU A 228 -7.88 19.36 -13.68
CA LEU A 228 -8.64 19.65 -14.90
C LEU A 228 -10.11 19.26 -14.75
N GLU A 229 -10.36 18.14 -14.08
CA GLU A 229 -11.71 17.60 -13.84
C GLU A 229 -11.82 16.99 -12.45
N THR A 230 -13.05 16.79 -12.00
CA THR A 230 -13.35 16.12 -10.75
C THR A 230 -14.28 14.95 -11.00
N MET A 231 -14.08 13.87 -10.23
CA MET A 231 -14.97 12.73 -10.20
C MET A 231 -15.39 12.46 -8.76
N LYS A 232 -16.69 12.37 -8.51
CA LYS A 232 -17.24 12.03 -7.18
C LYS A 232 -17.48 10.54 -7.11
N LEU A 233 -16.78 9.87 -6.22
CA LEU A 233 -17.02 8.48 -5.85
C LEU A 233 -18.38 8.38 -5.17
N ARG A 234 -19.25 7.51 -5.69
CA ARG A 234 -20.53 7.16 -5.06
C ARG A 234 -20.45 5.77 -4.47
N SER A 235 -20.91 5.62 -3.23
CA SER A 235 -21.11 4.32 -2.59
C SER A 235 -22.59 4.11 -2.32
N PHE A 236 -23.09 2.90 -2.60
CA PHE A 236 -24.43 2.49 -2.22
C PHE A 236 -24.39 2.02 -0.76
N GLY A 237 -24.73 2.89 0.20
CA GLY A 237 -24.93 2.47 1.60
C GLY A 237 -23.94 3.03 2.64
N GLY A 238 -23.15 4.05 2.32
CA GLY A 238 -22.36 4.76 3.33
C GLY A 238 -21.52 5.93 2.79
N ASN A 239 -20.77 6.58 3.68
CA ASN A 239 -19.89 7.70 3.36
C ASN A 239 -18.51 7.20 2.89
N VAL A 240 -18.09 7.60 1.70
CA VAL A 240 -16.73 7.34 1.19
C VAL A 240 -15.81 8.42 1.75
N ALA A 241 -14.73 8.02 2.44
CA ALA A 241 -13.70 8.96 2.88
C ALA A 241 -13.01 9.57 1.65
N ARG A 242 -12.77 10.89 1.69
CA ARG A 242 -12.18 11.65 0.58
C ARG A 242 -12.85 11.30 -0.77
N PRO A 243 -14.16 11.58 -0.96
CA PRO A 243 -14.93 11.06 -2.07
C PRO A 243 -14.66 11.76 -3.42
N VAL A 244 -13.86 12.83 -3.44
CA VAL A 244 -13.58 13.60 -4.65
C VAL A 244 -12.21 13.21 -5.19
N LEU A 245 -12.18 12.69 -6.41
CA LEU A 245 -10.96 12.52 -7.19
C LEU A 245 -10.73 13.78 -8.02
N CYS A 246 -9.54 14.35 -7.87
CA CYS A 246 -9.04 15.44 -8.70
C CYS A 246 -8.26 14.81 -9.84
N LEU A 247 -8.68 15.05 -11.08
CA LEU A 247 -8.12 14.44 -12.28
C LEU A 247 -7.19 15.41 -13.01
N GLY A 248 -6.00 14.92 -13.31
CA GLY A 248 -4.99 15.59 -14.12
C GLY A 248 -5.07 15.20 -15.60
N PRO A 249 -4.07 15.61 -16.40
CA PRO A 249 -4.01 15.29 -17.83
C PRO A 249 -3.82 13.79 -18.09
N GLY A 250 -4.24 13.37 -19.29
CA GLY A 250 -4.08 12.02 -19.81
C GLY A 250 -5.41 11.27 -19.97
N GLY A 251 -5.38 10.10 -20.61
CA GLY A 251 -6.58 9.34 -20.93
C GLY A 251 -7.57 10.17 -21.74
N GLY A 252 -8.85 10.12 -21.37
CA GLY A 252 -9.93 10.98 -21.86
C GLY A 252 -9.95 12.42 -21.35
N VAL A 253 -9.25 12.77 -20.26
CA VAL A 253 -9.24 14.15 -19.74
C VAL A 253 -8.45 15.05 -20.69
N LEU A 254 -9.17 15.99 -21.29
CA LEU A 254 -8.62 16.98 -22.23
C LEU A 254 -7.79 18.03 -21.49
N ALA A 255 -6.55 18.21 -21.93
CA ALA A 255 -5.57 19.16 -21.41
C ALA A 255 -5.12 20.13 -22.51
N ASN A 256 -4.40 21.19 -22.11
CA ASN A 256 -3.82 22.12 -23.07
C ASN A 256 -2.86 21.37 -24.03
N GLY A 257 -3.00 21.64 -25.32
CA GLY A 257 -2.26 20.98 -26.39
C GLY A 257 -3.00 19.82 -27.05
N ASP A 258 -3.96 19.18 -26.35
CA ASP A 258 -4.74 18.06 -26.90
C ASP A 258 -5.61 18.51 -28.08
N CYS A 259 -5.70 17.68 -29.10
CA CYS A 259 -6.63 17.89 -30.20
C CYS A 259 -7.90 17.06 -30.03
N ILE A 260 -9.01 17.57 -30.55
CA ILE A 260 -10.31 16.91 -30.46
C ILE A 260 -10.86 16.54 -31.82
N THR A 261 -11.56 15.41 -31.87
CA THR A 261 -12.40 15.06 -33.03
C THR A 261 -13.61 15.99 -33.11
N ASP A 262 -14.30 15.96 -34.25
CA ASP A 262 -15.57 16.68 -34.42
C ASP A 262 -16.58 16.35 -33.31
N PRO A 263 -16.98 17.34 -32.48
CA PRO A 263 -17.91 17.11 -31.39
C PRO A 263 -19.37 17.06 -31.83
N SER A 264 -19.71 17.38 -33.09
CA SER A 264 -21.10 17.54 -33.56
C SER A 264 -22.01 16.33 -33.31
N PHE A 265 -21.44 15.13 -33.15
CA PHE A 265 -22.18 13.90 -32.87
C PHE A 265 -21.60 13.11 -31.69
N ALA A 266 -20.75 13.73 -30.89
CA ALA A 266 -20.08 13.05 -29.80
C ALA A 266 -20.99 12.96 -28.57
N VAL A 267 -21.51 11.76 -28.31
CA VAL A 267 -22.20 11.45 -27.04
C VAL A 267 -21.14 11.33 -25.94
N GLY A 268 -21.31 12.07 -24.84
CA GLY A 268 -20.36 12.08 -23.71
C GLY A 268 -19.25 13.13 -23.81
N GLY A 269 -19.32 14.05 -24.77
CA GLY A 269 -18.35 15.14 -24.94
C GLY A 269 -17.28 14.85 -26.00
N PRO A 270 -16.40 15.83 -26.26
CA PRO A 270 -15.37 15.72 -27.30
C PRO A 270 -14.35 14.62 -26.98
N LYS A 271 -13.94 13.86 -28.00
CA LYS A 271 -12.90 12.82 -27.88
C LYS A 271 -11.56 13.36 -28.34
N LYS A 272 -10.47 12.84 -27.76
CA LYS A 272 -9.11 13.13 -28.23
C LYS A 272 -8.89 12.64 -29.66
N ALA A 273 -8.05 13.38 -30.36
CA ALA A 273 -7.55 13.07 -31.69
C ALA A 273 -6.06 13.37 -31.76
N GLU A 274 -5.35 12.63 -32.60
CA GLU A 274 -4.01 13.01 -33.04
C GLU A 274 -4.09 14.32 -33.84
N CYS A 275 -3.30 15.32 -33.45
CA CYS A 275 -3.41 16.68 -33.99
C CYS A 275 -3.12 16.78 -35.50
N ASP A 276 -2.24 15.92 -36.00
CA ASP A 276 -1.86 15.85 -37.41
C ASP A 276 -2.95 15.20 -38.28
N ARG A 277 -3.84 14.40 -37.68
CA ARG A 277 -4.89 13.69 -38.42
C ARG A 277 -5.96 14.64 -38.93
N PRO A 278 -6.55 14.38 -40.12
CA PRO A 278 -7.67 15.16 -40.66
C PRO A 278 -8.92 15.19 -39.77
N THR A 279 -9.02 14.23 -38.84
CA THR A 279 -10.12 14.12 -37.87
C THR A 279 -10.03 15.15 -36.74
N ALA A 280 -8.86 15.73 -36.49
CA ALA A 280 -8.69 16.79 -35.50
C ALA A 280 -9.29 18.11 -36.02
N VAL A 281 -10.34 18.61 -35.36
CA VAL A 281 -11.02 19.85 -35.78
C VAL A 281 -10.60 21.06 -34.97
N ALA A 282 -10.13 20.86 -33.74
CA ALA A 282 -9.67 21.92 -32.85
C ALA A 282 -8.59 21.41 -31.89
N GLN A 283 -7.79 22.34 -31.39
CA GLN A 283 -6.84 22.13 -30.30
C GLN A 283 -7.34 22.82 -29.03
N VAL A 284 -7.21 22.17 -27.89
CA VAL A 284 -7.48 22.75 -26.57
C VAL A 284 -6.31 23.66 -26.21
N VAL A 285 -6.59 24.94 -26.02
CA VAL A 285 -5.58 25.95 -25.64
C VAL A 285 -5.76 26.42 -24.19
N GLY A 286 -6.91 26.10 -23.57
CA GLY A 286 -7.16 26.42 -22.17
C GLY A 286 -8.33 25.66 -21.59
N ARG A 287 -8.25 25.35 -20.29
CA ARG A 287 -9.40 24.95 -19.46
C ARG A 287 -9.51 25.86 -18.25
N VAL A 288 -10.60 26.62 -18.21
CA VAL A 288 -10.71 27.79 -17.33
C VAL A 288 -12.08 27.86 -16.69
N LYS A 289 -12.22 28.73 -15.68
CA LYS A 289 -13.48 28.89 -14.95
C LYS A 289 -14.46 29.79 -15.70
N SER A 290 -13.95 30.74 -16.48
CA SER A 290 -14.74 31.69 -17.24
C SER A 290 -14.13 31.96 -18.61
N THR A 291 -14.96 32.35 -19.59
CA THR A 291 -14.51 32.67 -20.95
C THR A 291 -13.52 33.84 -20.99
N ALA A 292 -13.57 34.74 -20.01
CA ALA A 292 -12.64 35.86 -19.88
C ALA A 292 -11.20 35.43 -19.58
N GLU A 293 -11.00 34.22 -19.06
CA GLU A 293 -9.67 33.65 -18.79
C GLU A 293 -9.08 32.91 -20.00
N CYS A 294 -9.79 32.83 -21.13
CA CYS A 294 -9.27 32.15 -22.31
C CYS A 294 -8.05 32.87 -22.88
N PRO A 295 -7.00 32.12 -23.29
CA PRO A 295 -5.87 32.68 -24.02
C PRO A 295 -6.33 33.39 -25.30
N SER A 296 -5.59 34.41 -25.72
CA SER A 296 -5.90 35.21 -26.92
C SER A 296 -5.91 34.40 -28.23
N GLU A 297 -5.26 33.25 -28.25
CA GLU A 297 -5.24 32.33 -29.39
C GLU A 297 -6.49 31.45 -29.51
N ALA A 298 -7.37 31.46 -28.49
CA ALA A 298 -8.65 30.77 -28.55
C ALA A 298 -9.56 31.46 -29.57
N THR A 299 -10.06 30.70 -30.54
CA THR A 299 -11.00 31.19 -31.55
C THR A 299 -12.44 30.79 -31.24
N HIS A 300 -12.62 29.74 -30.43
CA HIS A 300 -13.93 29.21 -30.05
C HIS A 300 -13.89 28.78 -28.57
N THR A 301 -15.07 28.63 -27.98
CA THR A 301 -15.22 28.09 -26.62
C THR A 301 -16.29 27.02 -26.61
N MET A 302 -16.06 25.96 -25.84
CA MET A 302 -17.09 24.98 -25.47
C MET A 302 -17.34 25.08 -23.97
N THR A 303 -18.61 24.96 -23.56
CA THR A 303 -18.99 25.03 -22.15
C THR A 303 -19.65 23.73 -21.70
N ALA A 304 -19.35 23.30 -20.48
CA ALA A 304 -19.95 22.17 -19.81
C ALA A 304 -20.44 22.59 -18.42
N GLU A 305 -21.75 22.67 -18.24
CA GLU A 305 -22.35 23.07 -16.96
C GLU A 305 -22.02 22.05 -15.87
N GLY A 306 -21.72 22.54 -14.66
CA GLY A 306 -21.40 21.70 -13.50
C GLY A 306 -20.01 21.05 -13.52
N ALA A 307 -19.22 21.22 -14.59
CA ALA A 307 -17.84 20.75 -14.63
C ALA A 307 -16.91 21.64 -13.78
N PHE A 308 -15.84 21.04 -13.23
CA PHE A 308 -14.85 21.75 -12.40
C PHE A 308 -14.18 22.94 -13.12
N ARG A 309 -13.88 22.76 -14.41
CA ARG A 309 -13.46 23.80 -15.35
C ARG A 309 -14.45 23.83 -16.50
N PRO A 310 -15.52 24.63 -16.40
CA PRO A 310 -16.65 24.56 -17.31
C PRO A 310 -16.34 25.11 -18.69
N VAL A 311 -15.29 25.93 -18.85
CA VAL A 311 -14.96 26.53 -20.15
C VAL A 311 -13.71 25.88 -20.74
N MET A 312 -13.87 25.33 -21.94
CA MET A 312 -12.79 24.83 -22.77
C MET A 312 -12.54 25.82 -23.91
N CYS A 313 -11.35 26.41 -23.92
CA CYS A 313 -10.90 27.36 -24.93
C CYS A 313 -10.25 26.58 -26.08
N LEU A 314 -10.72 26.82 -27.29
CA LEU A 314 -10.36 26.03 -28.46
C LEU A 314 -9.76 26.92 -29.55
N LYS A 315 -8.66 26.44 -30.13
CA LYS A 315 -8.12 26.94 -31.39
C LYS A 315 -8.60 26.03 -32.52
N LYS A 316 -9.53 26.53 -33.34
CA LYS A 316 -10.02 25.83 -34.51
C LYS A 316 -8.88 25.50 -35.49
N LEU A 317 -8.81 24.24 -35.91
CA LEU A 317 -7.86 23.74 -36.90
C LEU A 317 -8.53 23.50 -38.25
N ARG A 318 -9.75 22.95 -38.23
CA ARG A 318 -10.48 22.54 -39.44
C ARG A 318 -11.99 22.78 -39.25
N PRO A 319 -12.78 22.90 -40.33
CA PRO A 319 -14.22 23.00 -40.22
C PRO A 319 -14.86 21.72 -39.69
N THR A 320 -15.89 21.83 -38.85
CA THR A 320 -16.72 20.70 -38.43
C THR A 320 -17.62 20.22 -39.57
N LEU A 321 -18.16 19.02 -39.47
CA LEU A 321 -19.12 18.46 -40.41
C LEU A 321 -20.36 19.34 -40.53
N SER A 322 -20.86 19.86 -39.41
CA SER A 322 -22.01 20.79 -39.41
C SER A 322 -21.72 22.07 -40.20
N GLU A 323 -20.51 22.61 -40.13
CA GLU A 323 -20.11 23.79 -40.90
C GLU A 323 -19.99 23.46 -42.40
N LYS A 324 -19.40 22.31 -42.73
CA LYS A 324 -19.31 21.83 -44.12
C LYS A 324 -20.70 21.66 -44.73
N LEU A 325 -21.62 21.04 -44.01
CA LEU A 325 -23.00 20.86 -44.47
C LEU A 325 -23.72 22.19 -44.69
N ARG A 326 -23.55 23.18 -43.80
CA ARG A 326 -24.11 24.52 -43.99
C ARG A 326 -23.53 25.21 -45.23
N SER A 327 -22.25 25.00 -45.53
CA SER A 327 -21.61 25.61 -46.71
C SER A 327 -22.03 24.98 -48.05
N LEU A 328 -22.60 23.76 -48.04
CA LEU A 328 -23.06 23.06 -49.26
C LEU A 328 -24.53 23.35 -49.62
N GLY A 329 -25.31 23.89 -48.67
CA GLY A 329 -26.72 24.22 -48.86
C GLY A 329 -26.99 25.71 -49.09
N GLY A 330 -25.96 26.52 -49.29
CA GLY A 330 -26.03 27.96 -49.55
C GLY A 330 -25.55 28.34 -50.94
#